data_AF-A0A9E5NFF0-F1
#
_entry.id   AF-A0A9E5NFF0-F1
#
_cell.length_a   1.000
_cell.length_b   1.000
_cell.length_c   1.000
_cell.angle_alpha   90.00
_cell.angle_beta   90.00
_cell.angle_gamma   90.00
#
_symmetry.space_group_name_H-M   'P 1'
#
loop_
_entity.id
_entity.type
_entity.pdbx_description
1 polymer ?
#
loop_
_entity_poly.entity_id
_entity_poly.type
_entity_poly.pdbx_seq_one_letter_code
_entity_poly.pdbx_strand_id
1 'polypeptide(L)'
;QTEICGQCHSRGTDPTGVYEFPIDFLPGGPLKLDDAFIAATDGEHFWPDGSSRAHHQEYLDWQKSPHAAGVGCSFCHVSHSSGETAHQTRWVGNHRCLICHEEKRDLQAHVPYMETQSAVCTDCHMPTLAKAERAEYNFDIHSHTFWAPDPVTTIHYGGQEAMPNACNLCHSDQTPEWAAQVLGLEVVLLTPVPTP
;
A
#
# COMPACT_ATOMS: atom_id res chain seq x y z
N GLN A 1 -8.68 -9.25 -15.39
CA GLN A 1 -9.06 -10.20 -14.30
C GLN A 1 -9.07 -9.48 -12.96
N THR A 2 -8.05 -8.68 -12.62
CA THR A 2 -7.95 -7.91 -11.36
C THR A 2 -9.06 -6.87 -11.17
N GLU A 3 -9.62 -6.35 -12.26
CA GLU A 3 -10.78 -5.45 -12.25
C GLU A 3 -12.00 -6.03 -11.49
N ILE A 4 -12.16 -7.37 -11.41
CA ILE A 4 -13.22 -7.99 -10.59
C ILE A 4 -13.07 -7.66 -9.11
N CYS A 5 -11.84 -7.45 -8.64
CA CYS A 5 -11.54 -7.02 -7.28
C CYS A 5 -11.62 -5.49 -7.21
N GLY A 6 -11.07 -4.81 -8.22
CA GLY A 6 -11.04 -3.34 -8.30
C GLY A 6 -12.40 -2.66 -8.33
N GLN A 7 -13.46 -3.33 -8.78
CA GLN A 7 -14.82 -2.77 -8.74
C GLN A 7 -15.32 -2.45 -7.31
N CYS A 8 -14.72 -3.06 -6.27
CA CYS A 8 -15.06 -2.82 -4.87
C CYS A 8 -13.85 -2.41 -4.01
N HIS A 9 -12.67 -2.96 -4.28
CA HIS A 9 -11.41 -2.65 -3.57
C HIS A 9 -10.74 -1.39 -4.13
N SER A 10 -11.55 -0.38 -4.40
CA SER A 10 -11.15 0.91 -4.97
C SER A 10 -12.07 2.00 -4.44
N ARG A 11 -11.65 3.26 -4.60
CA ARG A 11 -12.45 4.44 -4.29
C ARG A 11 -12.55 5.38 -5.47
N GLY A 12 -13.69 6.03 -5.59
CA GLY A 12 -14.05 6.80 -6.77
C GLY A 12 -15.55 6.86 -6.92
N THR A 13 -16.00 7.21 -8.12
CA THR A 13 -17.41 7.30 -8.45
C THR A 13 -17.69 6.72 -9.83
N ASP A 14 -18.94 6.36 -10.10
CA ASP A 14 -19.40 6.15 -11.47
C ASP A 14 -19.24 7.43 -12.32
N PRO A 15 -19.27 7.37 -13.66
CA PRO A 15 -19.07 8.54 -14.51
C PRO A 15 -20.05 9.70 -14.29
N THR A 16 -21.22 9.44 -13.68
CA THR A 16 -22.19 10.50 -13.33
C THR A 16 -21.88 11.17 -11.99
N GLY A 17 -20.98 10.60 -11.18
CA GLY A 17 -20.63 11.09 -9.85
C GLY A 17 -21.68 10.81 -8.78
N VAL A 18 -22.67 9.95 -9.07
CA VAL A 18 -23.82 9.70 -8.19
C VAL A 18 -23.57 8.53 -7.24
N TYR A 19 -22.88 7.49 -7.72
CA TYR A 19 -22.61 6.26 -6.99
C TYR A 19 -21.11 6.10 -6.74
N GLU A 20 -20.75 5.62 -5.55
CA GLU A 20 -19.37 5.33 -5.15
C GLU A 20 -18.89 3.93 -5.63
N PHE A 21 -19.56 3.37 -6.63
CA PHE A 21 -19.27 2.05 -7.20
C PHE A 21 -19.66 2.03 -8.69
N PRO A 22 -19.00 1.22 -9.53
CA PRO A 22 -19.32 1.14 -10.95
C PRO A 22 -20.72 0.56 -11.18
N ILE A 23 -21.51 1.26 -11.97
CA ILE A 23 -22.80 0.76 -12.45
C ILE A 23 -22.58 -0.04 -13.75
N ASP A 24 -23.32 -1.14 -13.91
CA ASP A 24 -23.30 -2.01 -15.09
C ASP A 24 -21.96 -2.70 -15.43
N PHE A 25 -20.95 -2.58 -14.55
CA PHE A 25 -19.74 -3.38 -14.68
C PHE A 25 -20.05 -4.84 -14.38
N LEU A 26 -19.78 -5.71 -15.35
CA LEU A 26 -19.94 -7.15 -15.24
C LEU A 26 -18.61 -7.84 -15.50
N PRO A 27 -18.13 -8.74 -14.62
CA PRO A 27 -16.92 -9.51 -14.89
C PRO A 27 -17.04 -10.31 -16.19
N GLY A 28 -16.14 -10.05 -17.14
CA GLY A 28 -16.18 -10.65 -18.49
C GLY A 28 -17.16 -9.97 -19.46
N GLY A 29 -17.83 -8.91 -19.03
CA GLY A 29 -18.67 -8.05 -19.87
C GLY A 29 -17.87 -7.12 -20.80
N PRO A 30 -18.57 -6.24 -21.53
CA PRO A 30 -17.94 -5.39 -22.54
C PRO A 30 -17.17 -4.19 -21.95
N LEU A 31 -17.53 -3.73 -20.75
CA LEU A 31 -16.90 -2.58 -20.09
C LEU A 31 -15.63 -2.99 -19.35
N LYS A 32 -14.61 -2.15 -19.41
CA LYS A 32 -13.49 -2.14 -18.48
C LYS A 32 -13.89 -1.39 -17.22
N LEU A 33 -13.16 -1.62 -16.13
CA LEU A 33 -13.45 -0.90 -14.89
C LEU A 33 -13.30 0.61 -15.09
N ASP A 34 -12.28 1.03 -15.82
CA ASP A 34 -12.01 2.45 -16.12
C ASP A 34 -13.09 3.09 -17.02
N ASP A 35 -13.90 2.29 -17.73
CA ASP A 35 -15.06 2.80 -18.50
C ASP A 35 -16.26 3.10 -17.58
N ALA A 36 -16.35 2.42 -16.44
CA ALA A 36 -17.48 2.44 -15.53
C ALA A 36 -17.17 3.10 -14.17
N PHE A 37 -15.92 3.51 -13.95
CA PHE A 37 -15.45 4.01 -12.67
C PHE A 37 -14.33 5.05 -12.82
N ILE A 38 -14.48 6.18 -12.16
CA ILE A 38 -13.49 7.25 -12.07
C ILE A 38 -12.87 7.18 -10.69
N ALA A 39 -11.59 6.78 -10.62
CA ALA A 39 -10.85 6.68 -9.37
C ALA A 39 -10.70 8.06 -8.68
N ALA A 40 -10.82 8.05 -7.35
CA ALA A 40 -10.54 9.23 -6.53
C ALA A 40 -9.06 9.65 -6.68
N THR A 41 -8.78 10.94 -6.46
CA THR A 41 -7.40 11.50 -6.52
C THR A 41 -7.16 12.60 -5.48
N ASP A 42 -8.10 12.82 -4.57
CA ASP A 42 -8.05 13.86 -3.55
C ASP A 42 -7.15 13.50 -2.34
N GLY A 43 -6.80 14.50 -1.54
CA GLY A 43 -5.98 14.33 -0.34
C GLY A 43 -6.69 13.71 0.86
N GLU A 44 -8.01 13.47 0.79
CA GLU A 44 -8.73 12.70 1.81
C GLU A 44 -8.45 11.21 1.64
N HIS A 45 -8.37 10.74 0.39
CA HIS A 45 -8.16 9.35 0.03
C HIS A 45 -6.70 8.98 -0.25
N PHE A 46 -5.83 9.95 -0.52
CA PHE A 46 -4.43 9.68 -0.85
C PHE A 46 -3.45 10.49 0.01
N TRP A 47 -2.33 9.86 0.31
CA TRP A 47 -1.14 10.52 0.80
C TRP A 47 -0.48 11.33 -0.33
N PRO A 48 0.41 12.30 -0.01
CA PRO A 48 1.07 13.12 -1.02
C PRO A 48 1.90 12.34 -2.06
N ASP A 49 2.40 11.15 -1.71
CA ASP A 49 3.10 10.24 -2.63
C ASP A 49 2.15 9.41 -3.53
N GLY A 50 0.84 9.58 -3.33
CA GLY A 50 -0.20 8.85 -4.04
C GLY A 50 -0.50 7.47 -3.48
N SER A 51 0.10 7.05 -2.37
CA SER A 51 -0.32 5.85 -1.66
C SER A 51 -1.66 6.06 -0.96
N SER A 52 -2.41 4.99 -0.75
CA SER A 52 -3.74 5.05 -0.18
C SER A 52 -3.75 5.48 1.29
N ARG A 53 -4.67 6.40 1.62
CA ARG A 53 -4.86 6.96 2.96
C ARG A 53 -6.18 6.51 3.62
N ALA A 54 -7.09 5.90 2.87
CA ALA A 54 -8.38 5.42 3.38
C ALA A 54 -8.63 3.94 3.03
N HIS A 55 -9.77 3.42 3.51
CA HIS A 55 -10.14 2.02 3.33
C HIS A 55 -10.61 1.68 1.91
N HIS A 56 -10.39 0.43 1.49
CA HIS A 56 -10.78 -0.13 0.18
C HIS A 56 -10.10 0.56 -1.01
N GLN A 57 -8.78 0.65 -1.00
CA GLN A 57 -8.02 1.23 -2.12
C GLN A 57 -6.88 0.31 -2.60
N GLU A 58 -6.94 -0.97 -2.24
CA GLU A 58 -5.89 -1.94 -2.53
C GLU A 58 -5.65 -2.09 -4.04
N TYR A 59 -6.69 -1.95 -4.86
CA TYR A 59 -6.57 -1.97 -6.32
C TYR A 59 -5.80 -0.76 -6.87
N LEU A 60 -6.07 0.44 -6.34
CA LEU A 60 -5.41 1.69 -6.78
C LEU A 60 -3.93 1.70 -6.40
N ASP A 61 -3.62 1.18 -5.21
CA ASP A 61 -2.25 0.91 -4.77
C ASP A 61 -1.56 -0.13 -5.67
N TRP A 62 -2.23 -1.27 -5.92
CA TRP A 62 -1.70 -2.34 -6.76
C TRP A 62 -1.40 -1.86 -8.18
N GLN A 63 -2.27 -1.03 -8.78
CA GLN A 63 -2.06 -0.45 -10.12
C GLN A 63 -0.76 0.36 -10.22
N LYS A 64 -0.31 0.98 -9.13
CA LYS A 64 0.95 1.74 -9.04
C LYS A 64 2.16 0.87 -8.71
N SER A 65 1.93 -0.39 -8.38
CA SER A 65 3.00 -1.33 -8.00
C SER A 65 3.63 -2.03 -9.21
N PRO A 66 4.86 -2.54 -9.08
CA PRO A 66 5.46 -3.43 -10.09
C PRO A 66 4.64 -4.71 -10.33
N HIS A 67 3.85 -5.16 -9.34
CA HIS A 67 3.02 -6.36 -9.48
C HIS A 67 1.88 -6.20 -10.50
N ALA A 68 1.48 -4.97 -10.83
CA ALA A 68 0.51 -4.72 -11.90
C ALA A 68 0.93 -5.31 -13.25
N ALA A 69 2.23 -5.50 -13.48
CA ALA A 69 2.77 -6.06 -14.71
C ALA A 69 2.50 -7.56 -14.90
N GLY A 70 2.07 -8.31 -13.88
CA GLY A 70 1.86 -9.75 -14.05
C GLY A 70 1.30 -10.55 -12.86
N VAL A 71 1.16 -9.96 -11.67
CA VAL A 71 0.65 -10.66 -10.48
C VAL A 71 -0.69 -10.06 -10.09
N GLY A 72 -1.76 -10.84 -10.24
CA GLY A 72 -3.12 -10.43 -9.87
C GLY A 72 -3.47 -10.74 -8.41
N CYS A 73 -4.56 -10.14 -7.92
CA CYS A 73 -5.03 -10.31 -6.54
C CYS A 73 -5.22 -11.78 -6.14
N SER A 74 -5.78 -12.59 -7.04
CA SER A 74 -6.06 -14.03 -6.83
C SER A 74 -4.80 -14.91 -6.77
N PHE A 75 -3.63 -14.37 -7.10
CA PHE A 75 -2.36 -15.05 -6.86
C PHE A 75 -2.05 -15.07 -5.37
N CYS A 76 -2.22 -13.95 -4.67
CA CYS A 76 -1.97 -13.87 -3.23
C CYS A 76 -3.18 -14.24 -2.39
N HIS A 77 -4.40 -13.98 -2.87
CA HIS A 77 -5.66 -14.23 -2.16
C HIS A 77 -6.46 -15.41 -2.72
N VAL A 78 -7.32 -15.97 -1.89
CA VAL A 78 -8.32 -16.98 -2.25
C VAL A 78 -9.73 -16.43 -2.06
N SER A 79 -10.60 -16.66 -3.04
CA SER A 79 -11.97 -16.11 -3.03
C SER A 79 -13.03 -17.08 -2.49
N HIS A 80 -12.75 -18.38 -2.47
CA HIS A 80 -13.73 -19.43 -2.13
C HIS A 80 -13.24 -20.39 -1.03
N SER A 81 -12.24 -19.97 -0.26
CA SER A 81 -11.81 -20.64 0.96
C SER A 81 -11.35 -19.60 1.98
N SER A 82 -11.08 -20.03 3.21
CA SER A 82 -10.63 -19.16 4.29
C SER A 82 -9.21 -18.63 4.10
N GLY A 83 -8.43 -19.19 3.17
CA GLY A 83 -6.99 -18.96 3.11
C GLY A 83 -6.26 -19.49 4.35
N GLU A 84 -5.00 -19.11 4.49
CA GLU A 84 -4.18 -19.40 5.67
C GLU A 84 -4.21 -18.28 6.73
N THR A 85 -4.83 -17.13 6.42
CA THR A 85 -4.94 -15.96 7.31
C THR A 85 -6.38 -15.44 7.35
N ALA A 86 -6.73 -14.64 8.37
CA ALA A 86 -8.03 -13.94 8.43
C ALA A 86 -8.33 -13.06 7.19
N HIS A 87 -7.31 -12.57 6.49
CA HIS A 87 -7.43 -11.77 5.26
C HIS A 87 -7.42 -12.61 3.95
N GLN A 88 -7.72 -13.91 4.06
CA GLN A 88 -7.83 -14.83 2.92
C GLN A 88 -6.58 -14.91 2.02
N THR A 89 -5.39 -14.73 2.58
CA THR A 89 -4.14 -14.95 1.84
C THR A 89 -3.85 -16.44 1.68
N ARG A 90 -3.19 -16.83 0.59
CA ARG A 90 -2.77 -18.20 0.32
C ARG A 90 -1.67 -18.69 1.23
N TRP A 91 -0.86 -17.77 1.76
CA TRP A 91 0.38 -18.09 2.48
C TRP A 91 0.62 -17.13 3.63
N VAL A 92 1.14 -17.65 4.74
CA VAL A 92 1.52 -16.89 5.94
C VAL A 92 2.95 -16.33 5.89
N GLY A 93 3.19 -15.26 6.68
CA GLY A 93 4.51 -14.64 6.85
C GLY A 93 5.23 -14.32 5.53
N ASN A 94 6.55 -14.46 5.51
CA ASN A 94 7.37 -14.16 4.34
C ASN A 94 7.15 -15.12 3.17
N HIS A 95 6.50 -16.27 3.39
CA HIS A 95 6.34 -17.27 2.34
C HIS A 95 5.63 -16.68 1.11
N ARG A 96 4.63 -15.81 1.31
CA ARG A 96 3.90 -15.14 0.23
C ARG A 96 4.78 -14.29 -0.70
N CYS A 97 5.87 -13.72 -0.17
CA CYS A 97 6.79 -12.88 -0.94
C CYS A 97 7.92 -13.72 -1.54
N LEU A 98 8.46 -14.65 -0.75
CA LEU A 98 9.63 -15.46 -1.09
C LEU A 98 9.37 -16.55 -2.14
N ILE A 99 8.11 -16.77 -2.54
CA ILE A 99 7.78 -17.61 -3.71
C ILE A 99 8.39 -17.03 -4.98
N CYS A 100 8.46 -15.70 -5.10
CA CYS A 100 9.05 -15.01 -6.24
C CYS A 100 10.36 -14.29 -5.89
N HIS A 101 10.46 -13.74 -4.68
CA HIS A 101 11.62 -12.96 -4.22
C HIS A 101 12.60 -13.78 -3.37
N GLU A 102 12.95 -14.98 -3.84
CA GLU A 102 13.81 -15.89 -3.08
C GLU A 102 15.20 -15.28 -2.81
N GLU A 103 15.69 -14.41 -3.67
CA GLU A 103 16.94 -13.67 -3.50
C GLU A 103 16.95 -12.75 -2.27
N LYS A 104 15.78 -12.48 -1.68
CA LYS A 104 15.59 -11.68 -0.47
C LYS A 104 15.34 -12.52 0.78
N ARG A 105 15.48 -13.85 0.70
CA ARG A 105 15.26 -14.76 1.85
C ARG A 105 16.16 -14.45 3.03
N ASP A 106 17.41 -14.07 2.77
CA ASP A 106 18.33 -13.63 3.82
C ASP A 106 17.98 -12.20 4.25
N LEU A 107 17.15 -12.09 5.28
CA LEU A 107 16.73 -10.79 5.83
C LEU A 107 17.89 -10.00 6.40
N GLN A 108 18.93 -10.65 6.92
CA GLN A 108 20.09 -9.93 7.46
C GLN A 108 20.94 -9.35 6.33
N ALA A 109 21.02 -10.02 5.17
CA ALA A 109 21.59 -9.41 3.97
C ALA A 109 20.67 -8.32 3.38
N HIS A 110 19.35 -8.51 3.46
CA HIS A 110 18.39 -7.57 2.90
C HIS A 110 18.25 -6.27 3.71
N VAL A 111 18.28 -6.37 5.04
CA VAL A 111 18.18 -5.27 6.01
C VAL A 111 19.24 -5.47 7.10
N PRO A 112 20.53 -5.12 6.82
CA PRO A 112 21.66 -5.42 7.70
C PRO A 112 21.60 -4.79 9.10
N TYR A 113 20.79 -3.76 9.25
CA TYR A 113 20.64 -2.97 10.47
C TYR A 113 19.59 -3.51 11.43
N MET A 114 18.87 -4.58 11.05
CA MET A 114 17.86 -5.22 11.89
C MET A 114 18.47 -6.33 12.73
N GLU A 115 18.33 -6.25 14.06
CA GLU A 115 18.50 -7.43 14.91
C GLU A 115 17.31 -8.37 14.65
N THR A 116 17.58 -9.46 13.92
CA THR A 116 16.53 -10.34 13.41
C THR A 116 15.82 -11.06 14.56
N GLN A 117 14.50 -10.84 14.71
CA GLN A 117 13.56 -11.86 15.21
C GLN A 117 12.05 -11.57 15.12
N SER A 118 11.59 -10.38 14.67
CA SER A 118 10.13 -10.09 14.69
C SER A 118 9.49 -9.53 13.42
N ALA A 119 10.26 -9.00 12.45
CA ALA A 119 9.66 -8.38 11.27
C ALA A 119 9.55 -9.32 10.06
N VAL A 120 8.49 -9.14 9.29
CA VAL A 120 8.20 -9.82 8.02
C VAL A 120 8.13 -8.81 6.88
N CYS A 121 8.23 -9.28 5.63
CA CYS A 121 8.26 -8.43 4.44
C CYS A 121 7.13 -7.39 4.41
N THR A 122 5.93 -7.79 4.87
CA THR A 122 4.74 -6.93 4.88
C THR A 122 4.83 -5.78 5.86
N ASP A 123 5.67 -5.85 6.89
CA ASP A 123 5.80 -4.77 7.87
C ASP A 123 6.46 -3.53 7.27
N CYS A 124 7.37 -3.72 6.32
CA CYS A 124 8.04 -2.63 5.61
C CYS A 124 7.43 -2.34 4.24
N HIS A 125 7.06 -3.37 3.47
CA HIS A 125 6.61 -3.22 2.08
C HIS A 125 5.09 -3.13 1.92
N MET A 126 4.32 -3.52 2.93
CA MET A 126 2.87 -3.34 2.95
C MET A 126 2.43 -2.69 4.26
N PRO A 127 3.05 -1.60 4.70
CA PRO A 127 2.76 -1.03 6.00
C PRO A 127 1.34 -0.50 6.05
N THR A 128 0.82 -0.37 7.26
CA THR A 128 -0.53 0.09 7.49
C THR A 128 -0.58 1.61 7.45
N LEU A 129 -0.67 2.18 6.24
CA LEU A 129 -0.67 3.63 6.02
C LEU A 129 -2.07 4.24 6.01
N ALA A 130 -3.10 3.45 5.68
CA ALA A 130 -4.45 3.96 5.57
C ALA A 130 -5.07 4.17 6.96
N LYS A 131 -5.53 5.40 7.21
CA LYS A 131 -6.28 5.77 8.41
C LYS A 131 -7.71 5.29 8.22
N ALA A 132 -8.20 4.49 9.15
CA ALA A 132 -9.59 4.09 9.16
C ALA A 132 -10.20 4.58 10.46
N GLU A 133 -10.77 5.80 10.43
CA GLU A 133 -11.39 6.48 11.58
C GLU A 133 -12.50 5.64 12.26
N ARG A 134 -12.98 4.57 11.59
CA ARG A 134 -13.97 3.62 12.07
C ARG A 134 -13.52 2.15 12.03
N ALA A 135 -12.28 1.85 11.70
CA ALA A 135 -11.78 0.50 11.88
C ALA A 135 -11.66 0.21 13.38
N GLU A 136 -11.91 -1.04 13.76
CA GLU A 136 -11.66 -1.52 15.13
C GLU A 136 -10.22 -1.21 15.56
N TYR A 137 -9.30 -1.14 14.59
CA TYR A 137 -7.92 -0.68 14.73
C TYR A 137 -7.62 0.42 13.70
N ASN A 138 -7.30 1.64 14.15
CA ASN A 138 -6.69 2.67 13.28
C ASN A 138 -5.46 2.03 12.61
N PHE A 139 -5.35 2.11 11.29
CA PHE A 139 -4.31 1.45 10.49
C PHE A 139 -4.47 -0.09 10.35
N ASP A 140 -5.69 -0.60 10.11
CA ASP A 140 -5.90 -2.03 9.79
C ASP A 140 -5.72 -2.37 8.30
N ILE A 141 -5.32 -1.40 7.47
CA ILE A 141 -5.29 -1.55 6.02
C ILE A 141 -3.87 -1.36 5.51
N HIS A 142 -3.31 -2.48 5.06
CA HIS A 142 -1.99 -2.59 4.50
C HIS A 142 -1.92 -1.98 3.10
N SER A 143 -0.91 -1.16 2.83
CA SER A 143 -0.65 -0.66 1.49
C SER A 143 -0.37 -1.81 0.53
N HIS A 144 -0.89 -1.70 -0.69
CA HIS A 144 -0.65 -2.63 -1.79
C HIS A 144 0.25 -2.02 -2.87
N THR A 145 0.98 -0.95 -2.54
CA THR A 145 2.00 -0.39 -3.43
C THR A 145 3.26 -1.28 -3.48
N PHE A 146 3.49 -2.09 -2.43
CA PHE A 146 4.66 -2.95 -2.22
C PHE A 146 6.00 -2.21 -2.12
N TRP A 147 5.98 -0.88 -2.24
CA TRP A 147 7.12 -0.03 -1.98
C TRP A 147 7.29 0.13 -0.47
N ALA A 148 8.53 0.13 0.00
CA ALA A 148 8.79 0.54 1.38
C ALA A 148 8.59 2.06 1.46
N PRO A 149 7.65 2.57 2.28
CA PRO A 149 7.50 4.00 2.45
C PRO A 149 8.78 4.61 3.00
N ASP A 150 9.26 5.62 2.28
CA ASP A 150 10.58 6.19 2.43
C ASP A 150 10.58 7.30 3.49
N PRO A 151 11.40 7.21 4.55
CA PRO A 151 11.52 8.29 5.53
C PRO A 151 11.98 9.61 4.90
N VAL A 152 12.69 9.62 3.77
CA VAL A 152 13.01 10.84 3.02
C VAL A 152 11.74 11.53 2.54
N THR A 153 10.79 10.76 2.00
CA THR A 153 9.47 11.26 1.58
C THR A 153 8.67 11.81 2.77
N THR A 154 8.73 11.14 3.93
CA THR A 154 8.17 11.68 5.18
C THR A 154 8.77 13.05 5.54
N ILE A 155 10.10 13.19 5.48
CA ILE A 155 10.78 14.47 5.78
C ILE A 155 10.33 15.56 4.80
N HIS A 156 10.28 15.24 3.50
CA HIS A 156 9.89 16.20 2.45
C HIS A 156 8.48 16.76 2.64
N TYR A 157 7.54 15.92 3.04
CA TYR A 157 6.14 16.33 3.24
C TYR A 157 5.84 16.86 4.64
N GLY A 158 6.86 17.03 5.49
CA GLY A 158 6.72 17.71 6.78
C GLY A 158 6.39 16.79 7.96
N GLY A 159 6.68 15.49 7.86
CA GLY A 159 6.65 14.55 8.98
C GLY A 159 5.56 13.48 8.92
N GLN A 160 5.55 12.62 9.94
CA GLN A 160 4.77 11.36 9.98
C GLN A 160 3.25 11.57 9.86
N GLU A 161 2.73 12.71 10.32
CA GLU A 161 1.29 13.02 10.22
C GLU A 161 0.85 13.34 8.80
N ALA A 162 1.73 13.97 8.02
CA ALA A 162 1.49 14.39 6.64
C ALA A 162 1.83 13.29 5.63
N MET A 163 2.83 12.46 5.93
CA MET A 163 3.25 11.34 5.10
C MET A 163 3.95 10.26 5.95
N PRO A 164 3.26 9.18 6.34
CA PRO A 164 3.84 8.15 7.19
C PRO A 164 4.87 7.29 6.45
N ASN A 165 5.98 6.94 7.11
CA ASN A 165 6.89 5.88 6.66
C ASN A 165 6.75 4.60 7.51
N ALA A 166 7.23 3.46 6.98
CA ALA A 166 7.16 2.17 7.65
C ALA A 166 7.94 2.10 8.96
N CYS A 167 9.14 2.70 9.01
CA CYS A 167 10.02 2.61 10.17
C CYS A 167 9.37 3.26 11.40
N ASN A 168 8.82 4.47 11.23
CA ASN A 168 8.22 5.24 12.32
C ASN A 168 6.80 4.79 12.70
N LEU A 169 6.24 3.75 12.05
CA LEU A 169 5.05 3.05 12.57
C LEU A 169 5.38 2.20 13.79
N CYS A 170 6.57 1.59 13.85
CA CYS A 170 7.04 0.80 14.99
C CYS A 170 7.99 1.58 15.89
N HIS A 171 8.85 2.41 15.32
CA HIS A 171 9.82 3.24 16.03
C HIS A 171 9.26 4.66 16.25
N SER A 172 8.14 4.75 16.96
CA SER A 172 7.43 6.01 17.21
C SER A 172 8.20 6.99 18.12
N ASP A 173 9.24 6.52 18.80
CA ASP A 173 10.16 7.29 19.63
C ASP A 173 11.33 7.90 18.84
N GLN A 174 11.46 7.56 17.56
CA GLN A 174 12.51 8.04 16.67
C GLN A 174 11.98 9.01 15.62
N THR A 175 12.88 9.78 15.03
CA THR A 175 12.52 10.72 13.96
C THR A 175 12.63 10.07 12.57
N PRO A 176 11.98 10.64 11.53
CA PRO A 176 12.20 10.23 10.14
C PRO A 176 13.67 10.37 9.70
N GLU A 177 14.39 11.38 10.18
CA GLU A 177 15.83 11.55 9.90
C GLU A 177 16.67 10.41 10.47
N TRP A 178 16.32 9.91 11.66
CA TRP A 178 16.94 8.71 12.21
C TRP A 178 16.70 7.51 11.30
N ALA A 179 15.47 7.30 10.83
CA ALA A 179 15.15 6.18 9.95
C ALA A 179 15.91 6.27 8.62
N ALA A 180 15.97 7.47 8.02
CA ALA A 180 16.77 7.72 6.81
C ALA A 180 18.25 7.41 7.03
N GLN A 181 18.81 7.81 8.18
CA GLN A 181 20.20 7.51 8.53
C GLN A 181 20.45 6.01 8.70
N VAL A 182 19.56 5.28 9.37
CA VAL A 182 19.65 3.83 9.55
C VAL A 182 19.64 3.11 8.19
N LEU A 183 18.83 3.58 7.25
CA LEU A 183 18.75 3.04 5.89
C LEU A 183 19.88 3.54 4.97
N GLY A 184 20.72 4.47 5.43
CA GLY A 184 21.78 5.08 4.61
C GLY A 184 21.25 5.92 3.45
N LEU A 185 20.06 6.52 3.60
CA LEU A 185 19.43 7.34 2.57
C LEU A 185 19.91 8.80 2.65
N GLU A 186 20.20 9.39 1.48
CA GLU A 186 20.53 10.81 1.39
C GLU A 186 19.26 11.66 1.48
N VAL A 187 19.17 12.50 2.51
CA VAL A 187 18.10 13.49 2.65
C VAL A 187 18.49 14.75 1.88
N VAL A 188 18.11 14.82 0.61
CA VAL A 188 18.23 16.07 -0.16
C VAL A 188 17.02 16.93 0.16
N LEU A 189 17.21 18.00 0.93
CA LEU A 189 16.16 18.99 1.15
C LEU A 189 15.86 19.68 -0.19
N LEU A 190 14.71 19.38 -0.78
CA LEU A 190 14.21 20.16 -1.91
C LEU A 190 13.98 21.58 -1.40
N THR A 191 14.54 22.58 -2.09
CA THR A 191 14.16 23.98 -1.87
C THR A 191 12.64 24.06 -1.99
N PRO A 192 11.93 24.65 -1.02
CA PRO A 192 10.47 24.74 -1.07
C PRO A 192 10.07 25.30 -2.44
N VAL A 193 9.29 24.54 -3.21
CA VAL A 193 8.61 25.11 -4.37
C VAL A 193 7.65 26.15 -3.81
N PRO A 194 7.77 27.44 -4.18
CA PRO A 194 6.82 28.44 -3.74
C PRO A 194 5.42 27.97 -4.14
N THR A 195 4.54 27.79 -3.16
CA THR A 195 3.11 27.63 -3.43
C THR A 195 2.59 28.88 -4.16
N PRO A 196 1.73 28.74 -5.19
CA PRO A 196 1.15 29.85 -5.93
C PRO A 196 0.44 30.88 -5.03
#